data_AF-A0A9Q0S1C0-F1
#
_entry.id   AF-A0A9Q0S1C0-F1
#
_cell.length_a   1.000
_cell.length_b   1.000
_cell.length_c   1.000
_cell.angle_alpha   90.00
_cell.angle_beta   90.00
_cell.angle_gamma   90.00
#
_symmetry.space_group_name_H-M   'P 1'
#
loop_
_entity.id
_entity.type
_entity.pdbx_description
1 polymer ?
#
loop_
_entity_poly.entity_id
_entity_poly.type
_entity_poly.pdbx_seq_one_letter_code
_entity_poly.pdbx_strand_id
1 'polypeptide(L)'
;MCHAIDIKGRNPLVKSVDQLKSSEMLLIILFIAVSAIGTSVQANNGPGIGGDHRRDRCMRKCPKLLDPVCAHPVGSNDKPETFSNECELHNHNCESKQKYKFSHKGECNRRCNRVCTADFRPVCAVPVGPRPGEPREFSNKCMFEVHNCRNPKQRKFFGIFTQISDW
;
A
#
# COMPACT_ATOMS: atom_id res chain seq x y z
N MET A 1 -24.48 -11.73 15.92
CA MET A 1 -24.74 -11.08 14.62
C MET A 1 -23.73 -9.96 14.44
N CYS A 2 -23.18 -9.73 13.25
CA CYS A 2 -22.28 -8.59 13.01
C CYS A 2 -23.08 -7.27 13.06
N HIS A 3 -23.00 -6.51 14.14
CA HIS A 3 -23.58 -5.17 14.24
C HIS A 3 -22.49 -4.13 14.42
N ALA A 4 -22.77 -2.91 13.95
CA ALA A 4 -21.91 -1.76 14.23
C ALA A 4 -22.07 -1.40 15.71
N ILE A 5 -21.07 -1.72 16.53
CA ILE A 5 -20.96 -1.08 17.85
C ILE A 5 -20.38 0.32 17.60
N ASP A 6 -21.09 1.33 18.08
CA ASP A 6 -20.57 2.70 18.13
C ASP A 6 -19.41 2.73 19.13
N ILE A 7 -18.20 2.47 18.65
CA ILE A 7 -16.98 2.64 19.45
C ILE A 7 -16.70 4.15 19.54
N LYS A 8 -17.57 4.92 20.19
CA LYS A 8 -17.21 6.26 20.65
C LYS A 8 -16.02 6.10 21.61
N GLY A 9 -14.81 6.31 21.10
CA GLY A 9 -13.64 6.60 21.93
C GLY A 9 -12.59 5.51 22.16
N ARG A 10 -12.64 4.32 21.54
CA ARG A 10 -11.49 3.39 21.57
C ARG A 10 -10.76 3.40 20.24
N ASN A 11 -9.99 4.47 20.02
CA ASN A 11 -8.96 4.49 19.00
C ASN A 11 -7.66 3.92 19.64
N PRO A 12 -7.25 2.67 19.37
CA PRO A 12 -6.06 2.07 19.99
C PRO A 12 -4.76 2.79 19.60
N LEU A 13 -4.78 3.62 18.55
CA LEU A 13 -3.64 4.41 18.09
C LEU A 13 -3.47 5.76 18.82
N VAL A 14 -4.46 6.24 19.59
CA VAL A 14 -4.42 7.59 20.20
C VAL A 14 -3.72 7.60 21.56
N LYS A 15 -3.60 6.46 22.25
CA LYS A 15 -2.94 6.40 23.57
C LYS A 15 -1.43 6.72 23.54
N SER A 16 -0.80 6.82 22.36
CA SER A 16 0.63 7.07 22.24
C SER A 16 1.02 8.55 22.10
N VAL A 17 0.07 9.47 21.81
CA VAL A 17 0.41 10.87 21.47
C VAL A 17 0.30 11.81 22.69
N ASP A 18 -0.49 11.45 23.69
CA ASP A 18 -0.83 12.34 24.83
C ASP A 18 0.19 12.38 25.98
N GLN A 19 1.45 11.96 25.75
CA GLN A 19 2.51 11.99 26.79
C GLN A 19 3.65 12.98 26.53
N LEU A 20 3.56 13.84 25.51
CA LEU A 20 4.51 14.95 25.37
C LEU A 20 4.14 16.09 26.32
N LYS A 21 4.70 16.05 27.54
CA LYS A 21 4.57 17.10 28.54
C LYS A 21 5.08 18.43 27.99
N SER A 22 4.23 19.46 28.12
CA SER A 22 4.39 20.83 27.64
C SER A 22 5.68 21.56 28.09
N SER A 23 6.51 20.99 28.97
CA SER A 23 7.74 21.60 29.48
C SER A 23 9.00 21.27 28.68
N GLU A 24 9.00 20.24 27.84
CA GLU A 24 10.16 19.81 27.04
C GLU A 24 10.23 20.51 25.66
N MET A 25 9.11 21.08 25.19
CA MET A 25 8.99 21.73 23.88
C MET A 25 9.87 22.98 23.71
N LEU A 26 10.13 23.72 24.79
CA LEU A 26 10.95 24.94 24.74
C LEU A 26 12.44 24.65 24.53
N LEU A 27 12.95 23.49 25.00
CA LEU A 27 14.33 23.09 24.82
C LEU A 27 14.61 22.62 23.39
N ILE A 28 13.66 21.91 22.75
CA ILE A 28 13.82 21.40 21.38
C ILE A 28 13.89 22.54 20.36
N ILE A 29 13.12 23.61 20.54
CA ILE A 29 13.14 24.79 19.65
C ILE A 29 14.51 25.50 19.69
N LEU A 30 15.16 25.55 20.85
CA LEU A 30 16.51 26.13 20.99
C LEU A 30 17.58 25.29 20.28
N PHE A 31 17.46 23.95 20.27
CA PHE A 31 18.40 23.08 19.54
C PHE A 31 18.28 23.22 18.01
N ILE A 32 17.07 23.38 17.48
CA ILE A 32 16.85 23.54 16.02
C ILE A 32 17.48 24.85 15.52
N ALA A 33 17.47 25.92 16.34
CA ALA A 33 18.08 27.20 15.99
C ALA A 33 19.62 27.16 15.88
N VAL A 34 20.30 26.29 16.64
CA VAL A 34 21.78 26.20 16.64
C VAL A 34 22.31 25.46 15.40
N SER A 35 21.52 24.56 14.80
CA SER A 35 21.91 23.82 13.59
C SER A 35 21.84 24.61 12.28
N ALA A 36 21.38 25.87 12.30
CA ALA A 36 21.23 26.69 11.09
C ALA A 36 22.51 27.38 10.60
N ILE A 37 23.64 27.26 11.31
CA ILE A 37 24.95 27.72 10.80
C ILE A 37 25.57 26.60 9.95
N GLY A 38 25.01 26.39 8.76
CA GLY A 38 25.58 25.51 7.75
C GLY A 38 26.76 26.18 7.05
N THR A 39 27.95 25.62 7.18
CA THR A 39 29.14 25.98 6.38
C THR A 39 28.87 25.66 4.91
N SER A 40 29.05 26.62 4.01
CA SER A 40 28.91 26.44 2.56
C SER A 40 30.00 25.51 2.01
N VAL A 41 29.61 24.33 1.52
CA VAL A 41 30.46 23.48 0.66
C VAL A 41 30.23 23.88 -0.79
N GLN A 42 31.28 24.33 -1.48
CA GLN A 42 31.24 24.59 -2.92
C GLN A 42 31.26 23.27 -3.69
N ALA A 43 30.24 23.05 -4.54
CA ALA A 43 30.26 21.99 -5.53
C ALA A 43 31.00 22.51 -6.79
N ASN A 44 32.18 21.95 -7.06
CA ASN A 44 32.90 22.20 -8.31
C ASN A 44 32.31 21.30 -9.41
N ASN A 45 31.61 21.91 -10.36
CA ASN A 45 31.12 21.22 -11.55
C ASN A 45 32.25 21.15 -12.59
N GLY A 46 32.82 19.96 -12.78
CA GLY A 46 33.67 19.66 -13.94
C GLY A 46 32.83 19.52 -15.23
N PRO A 47 33.43 19.71 -16.42
CA PRO A 47 32.70 19.64 -17.68
C PRO A 47 32.52 18.17 -18.11
N GLY A 48 31.29 17.66 -17.96
CA GLY A 48 30.90 16.33 -18.44
C GLY A 48 30.45 16.38 -19.90
N ILE A 49 31.24 15.77 -20.78
CA ILE A 49 30.90 15.47 -22.18
C ILE A 49 30.04 14.20 -22.22
N GLY A 50 28.88 14.21 -22.88
CA GLY A 50 28.17 12.97 -23.22
C GLY A 50 26.66 13.15 -23.40
N GLY A 51 26.17 12.81 -24.59
CA GLY A 51 24.82 13.11 -25.07
C GLY A 51 23.68 12.41 -24.33
N ASP A 52 22.49 12.94 -24.61
CA ASP A 52 21.19 12.53 -24.09
C ASP A 52 20.76 11.14 -24.60
N HIS A 53 21.36 10.08 -24.04
CA HIS A 53 20.94 8.68 -24.25
C HIS A 53 20.05 8.15 -23.10
N ARG A 54 19.23 9.01 -22.48
CA ARG A 54 18.39 8.56 -21.34
C ARG A 54 17.12 7.82 -21.78
N ARG A 55 16.60 8.07 -22.98
CA ARG A 55 15.41 7.37 -23.50
C ARG A 55 15.73 6.04 -24.19
N ASP A 56 16.91 5.91 -24.79
CA ASP A 56 17.28 4.72 -25.58
C ASP A 56 17.70 3.50 -24.75
N ARG A 57 17.91 3.65 -23.44
CA ARG A 57 18.32 2.53 -22.55
C ARG A 57 17.16 1.81 -21.87
N CYS A 58 15.94 2.30 -22.06
CA CYS A 58 14.74 1.76 -21.42
C CYS A 58 14.10 0.62 -22.21
N MET A 59 14.01 0.76 -23.53
CA MET A 59 13.35 -0.22 -24.40
C MET A 59 14.27 -1.37 -24.76
N ARG A 60 14.32 -2.39 -23.90
CA ARG A 60 14.96 -3.67 -24.26
C ARG A 60 13.98 -4.49 -25.08
N LYS A 61 14.48 -5.21 -26.08
CA LYS A 61 13.68 -6.19 -26.82
C LYS A 61 13.29 -7.32 -25.87
N CYS A 62 12.04 -7.36 -25.45
CA CYS A 62 11.53 -8.42 -24.59
C CYS A 62 11.15 -9.67 -25.40
N PRO A 63 11.39 -10.88 -24.86
CA PRO A 63 10.89 -12.09 -25.48
C PRO A 63 9.35 -12.08 -25.48
N LYS A 64 8.74 -12.60 -26.55
CA LYS A 64 7.28 -12.77 -26.64
C LYS A 64 6.75 -13.94 -25.79
N LEU A 65 7.58 -14.50 -24.91
CA LEU A 65 7.18 -15.54 -23.98
C LEU A 65 6.22 -14.93 -22.95
N LEU A 66 5.04 -15.53 -22.84
CA LEU A 66 4.02 -15.13 -21.88
C LEU A 66 4.34 -15.79 -20.53
N ASP A 67 4.96 -15.01 -19.63
CA ASP A 67 5.20 -15.38 -18.22
C ASP A 67 4.63 -14.27 -17.32
N PRO A 68 3.29 -14.19 -17.19
CA PRO A 68 2.63 -13.02 -16.65
C PRO A 68 3.09 -12.74 -15.22
N VAL A 69 3.27 -11.47 -14.87
CA VAL A 69 3.63 -11.05 -13.51
C VAL A 69 2.65 -10.00 -13.01
N CYS A 70 2.35 -10.06 -11.72
CA CYS A 70 1.56 -9.06 -11.04
C CYS A 70 2.47 -8.05 -10.33
N ALA A 71 2.18 -6.77 -10.47
CA ALA A 71 2.91 -5.71 -9.79
C ALA A 71 1.96 -4.64 -9.21
N HIS A 72 2.34 -4.03 -8.08
CA HIS A 72 1.57 -2.95 -7.44
C HIS A 72 2.19 -1.59 -7.74
N PRO A 73 1.38 -0.55 -7.98
CA PRO A 73 1.88 0.79 -8.19
C PRO A 73 2.57 1.30 -6.91
N VAL A 74 3.71 1.95 -7.08
CA VAL A 74 4.47 2.59 -5.99
C VAL A 74 3.95 4.01 -5.82
N GLY A 75 3.60 4.38 -4.58
CA GLY A 75 3.18 5.74 -4.24
C GLY A 75 1.74 6.08 -4.59
N SER A 76 0.95 5.12 -5.11
CA SER A 76 -0.50 5.28 -5.28
C SER A 76 -1.26 4.08 -4.70
N ASN A 77 -2.55 4.29 -4.43
CA ASN A 77 -3.47 3.23 -4.00
C ASN A 77 -4.21 2.59 -5.20
N ASP A 78 -3.65 2.71 -6.40
CA ASP A 78 -4.25 2.14 -7.60
C ASP A 78 -4.19 0.61 -7.58
N LYS A 79 -4.99 0.00 -8.46
CA LYS A 79 -5.08 -1.46 -8.57
C LYS A 79 -3.72 -2.03 -9.03
N PRO A 80 -3.35 -3.24 -8.57
CA PRO A 80 -2.24 -3.95 -9.18
C PRO A 80 -2.54 -4.26 -10.64
N GLU A 81 -1.49 -4.33 -11.45
CA GLU A 81 -1.56 -4.53 -12.89
C GLU A 81 -0.74 -5.75 -13.31
N THR A 82 -1.23 -6.43 -14.34
CA THR A 82 -0.59 -7.62 -14.89
C THR A 82 0.26 -7.23 -16.08
N PHE A 83 1.52 -7.61 -16.06
CA PHE A 83 2.47 -7.42 -17.16
C PHE A 83 2.72 -8.77 -17.83
N SER A 84 2.92 -8.78 -19.14
CA SER A 84 3.10 -10.02 -19.92
C SER A 84 4.31 -10.84 -19.48
N ASN A 85 5.35 -10.16 -18.98
CA ASN A 85 6.51 -10.75 -18.32
C ASN A 85 7.28 -9.68 -17.52
N GLU A 86 8.32 -10.11 -16.81
CA GLU A 86 9.17 -9.22 -16.00
C GLU A 86 9.95 -8.20 -16.86
N CYS A 87 10.29 -8.54 -18.11
CA CYS A 87 10.95 -7.61 -19.03
C CYS A 87 10.01 -6.45 -19.42
N GLU A 88 8.74 -6.75 -19.72
CA GLU A 88 7.73 -5.73 -20.01
C GLU A 88 7.46 -4.84 -18.79
N LEU A 89 7.44 -5.42 -17.58
CA LEU A 89 7.36 -4.65 -16.33
C LEU A 89 8.55 -3.69 -16.20
N HIS A 90 9.76 -4.13 -16.53
CA HIS A 90 10.95 -3.29 -16.49
C HIS A 90 10.88 -2.14 -17.49
N ASN A 91 10.54 -2.43 -18.75
CA ASN A 91 10.38 -1.41 -19.80
C ASN A 91 9.32 -0.37 -19.40
N HIS A 92 8.15 -0.83 -18.93
CA HIS A 92 7.11 0.06 -18.41
C HIS A 92 7.63 0.93 -17.27
N ASN A 93 8.31 0.33 -16.29
CA ASN A 93 8.93 1.08 -15.19
C ASN A 93 10.06 1.99 -15.63
N CYS A 94 10.61 1.86 -16.83
CA CYS A 94 11.64 2.74 -17.32
C CYS A 94 11.04 3.96 -18.04
N GLU A 95 9.98 3.75 -18.83
CA GLU A 95 9.30 4.79 -19.62
C GLU A 95 8.23 5.55 -18.85
N SER A 96 7.40 4.84 -18.08
CA SER A 96 6.26 5.41 -17.40
C SER A 96 6.68 6.20 -16.17
N LYS A 97 5.97 7.29 -15.90
CA LYS A 97 6.10 8.04 -14.63
C LYS A 97 5.62 7.20 -13.44
N GLN A 98 4.58 6.40 -13.64
CA GLN A 98 4.06 5.48 -12.63
C GLN A 98 4.92 4.21 -12.58
N LYS A 99 5.59 3.99 -11.45
CA LYS A 99 6.38 2.78 -11.19
C LYS A 99 5.51 1.70 -10.54
N TYR A 100 5.81 0.46 -10.85
CA TYR A 100 5.18 -0.74 -10.32
C TYR A 100 6.23 -1.64 -9.67
N LYS A 101 5.98 -2.08 -8.45
CA LYS A 101 6.84 -3.05 -7.74
C LYS A 101 6.30 -4.45 -7.97
N PHE A 102 7.17 -5.36 -8.40
CA PHE A 102 6.83 -6.78 -8.52
C PHE A 102 6.19 -7.31 -7.23
N SER A 103 5.07 -8.02 -7.40
CA SER A 103 4.31 -8.66 -6.32
C SER A 103 4.50 -10.17 -6.38
N HIS A 104 4.13 -10.77 -7.51
CA HIS A 104 4.24 -12.22 -7.71
C HIS A 104 4.17 -12.64 -9.18
N LYS A 105 4.57 -13.88 -9.48
CA LYS A 105 4.31 -14.54 -10.77
C LYS A 105 2.82 -14.88 -10.95
N GLY A 106 2.36 -14.90 -12.18
CA GLY A 106 0.95 -15.02 -12.58
C GLY A 106 0.23 -13.67 -12.63
N GLU A 107 -0.92 -13.66 -13.30
CA GLU A 107 -1.78 -12.47 -13.41
C GLU A 107 -2.36 -12.07 -12.04
N CYS A 108 -2.55 -10.77 -11.82
CA CYS A 108 -3.09 -10.24 -10.56
C CYS A 108 -4.47 -10.80 -10.22
N ASN A 109 -5.30 -11.07 -11.22
CA ASN A 109 -6.66 -11.58 -11.03
C ASN A 109 -6.71 -13.09 -10.70
N ARG A 110 -5.62 -13.84 -10.93
CA ARG A 110 -5.61 -15.30 -10.69
C ARG A 110 -5.70 -15.64 -9.21
N ARG A 111 -5.17 -14.81 -8.31
CA ARG A 111 -5.22 -15.07 -6.86
C ARG A 111 -6.55 -14.71 -6.20
N CYS A 112 -7.30 -13.78 -6.79
CA CYS A 112 -8.62 -13.44 -6.25
C CYS A 112 -9.68 -14.51 -6.58
N ASN A 113 -9.41 -15.40 -7.54
CA ASN A 113 -10.31 -16.48 -7.95
C ASN A 113 -9.87 -17.84 -7.39
N ARG A 114 -9.26 -17.89 -6.20
CA ARG A 114 -8.99 -19.16 -5.53
C ARG A 114 -10.29 -19.78 -5.00
N VAL A 115 -10.37 -21.10 -5.04
CA VAL A 115 -11.52 -21.86 -4.52
C VAL A 115 -11.44 -21.86 -2.99
N CYS A 116 -12.54 -21.47 -2.34
CA CYS A 116 -12.68 -21.57 -0.90
C CYS A 116 -13.47 -22.82 -0.53
N THR A 117 -13.15 -23.41 0.60
CA THR A 117 -13.99 -24.43 1.24
C THR A 117 -15.33 -23.84 1.66
N ALA A 118 -16.37 -24.67 1.69
CA ALA A 118 -17.71 -24.28 2.12
C ALA A 118 -17.90 -24.38 3.66
N ASP A 119 -16.80 -24.39 4.43
CA ASP A 119 -16.87 -24.39 5.88
C ASP A 119 -17.42 -23.06 6.38
N PHE A 120 -18.42 -23.13 7.27
CA PHE A 120 -19.02 -21.97 7.89
C PHE A 120 -18.26 -21.62 9.17
N ARG A 121 -17.34 -20.66 9.06
CA ARG A 121 -16.53 -20.10 10.15
C ARG A 121 -16.55 -18.58 10.02
N PRO A 122 -17.69 -17.94 10.34
CA PRO A 122 -17.96 -16.57 9.92
C PRO A 122 -16.98 -15.59 10.54
N VAL A 123 -16.68 -14.53 9.78
CA VAL A 123 -15.84 -13.41 10.23
C VAL A 123 -16.57 -12.10 10.01
N CYS A 124 -16.56 -11.23 11.00
CA CYS A 124 -17.02 -9.85 10.84
C CYS A 124 -15.83 -8.97 10.46
N ALA A 125 -16.00 -8.12 9.45
CA ALA A 125 -15.01 -7.11 9.08
C ALA A 125 -15.69 -5.76 8.84
N VAL A 126 -14.98 -4.66 9.12
CA VAL A 126 -15.49 -3.29 8.95
C VAL A 126 -14.81 -2.59 7.79
N PRO A 127 -15.54 -1.84 6.95
CA PRO A 127 -14.96 -1.16 5.82
C PRO A 127 -14.12 0.03 6.28
N VAL A 128 -12.85 0.08 5.87
CA VAL A 128 -11.92 1.18 6.13
C VAL A 128 -12.10 2.27 5.08
N GLY A 129 -12.27 3.49 5.54
CA GLY A 129 -12.38 4.66 4.69
C GLY A 129 -12.57 5.94 5.52
N PRO A 130 -12.70 7.10 4.85
CA PRO A 130 -12.85 8.40 5.52
C PRO A 130 -14.08 8.51 6.42
N ARG A 131 -15.07 7.63 6.23
CA ARG A 131 -16.24 7.51 7.10
C ARG A 131 -16.34 6.07 7.60
N PRO A 132 -16.83 5.85 8.83
CA PRO A 132 -17.21 4.52 9.29
C PRO A 132 -18.21 3.92 8.29
N GLY A 133 -18.21 2.61 8.13
CA GLY A 133 -19.26 1.93 7.37
C GLY A 133 -19.70 0.70 8.12
N GLU A 134 -20.78 0.12 7.64
CA GLU A 134 -21.42 -1.00 8.31
C GLU A 134 -20.54 -2.26 8.25
N PRO A 135 -20.42 -2.99 9.36
CA PRO A 135 -19.75 -4.28 9.37
C PRO A 135 -20.42 -5.27 8.42
N ARG A 136 -19.61 -6.13 7.82
CA ARG A 136 -20.07 -7.22 6.95
C ARG A 136 -19.59 -8.57 7.47
N GLU A 137 -20.48 -9.56 7.41
CA GLU A 137 -20.16 -10.96 7.67
C GLU A 137 -19.67 -11.66 6.40
N PHE A 138 -18.63 -12.46 6.53
CA PHE A 138 -18.13 -13.37 5.49
C PHE A 138 -18.17 -14.80 6.01
N SER A 139 -18.65 -15.74 5.20
CA SER A 139 -18.84 -17.15 5.59
C SER A 139 -17.59 -17.82 6.13
N ASN A 140 -16.42 -17.41 5.65
CA ASN A 140 -15.12 -17.79 6.22
C ASN A 140 -14.02 -16.78 5.83
N LYS A 141 -12.85 -16.93 6.46
CA LYS A 141 -11.65 -16.12 6.19
C LYS A 141 -11.25 -16.14 4.71
N CYS A 142 -11.41 -17.27 4.01
CA CYS A 142 -11.06 -17.36 2.60
C CYS A 142 -11.96 -16.44 1.75
N MET A 143 -13.27 -16.47 1.99
CA MET A 143 -14.26 -15.62 1.31
C MET A 143 -14.04 -14.14 1.59
N PHE A 144 -13.65 -13.78 2.82
CA PHE A 144 -13.23 -12.43 3.19
C PHE A 144 -12.02 -11.96 2.37
N GLU A 145 -10.95 -12.74 2.33
CA GLU A 145 -9.73 -12.39 1.60
C GLU A 145 -9.96 -12.27 0.09
N VAL A 146 -10.77 -13.18 -0.48
CA VAL A 146 -11.19 -13.12 -1.88
C VAL A 146 -11.99 -11.85 -2.16
N HIS A 147 -12.90 -11.46 -1.26
CA HIS A 147 -13.68 -10.23 -1.41
C HIS A 147 -12.78 -8.98 -1.42
N ASN A 148 -11.85 -8.88 -0.47
CA ASN A 148 -10.88 -7.77 -0.42
C ASN A 148 -9.97 -7.75 -1.64
N CYS A 149 -9.57 -8.92 -2.16
CA CYS A 149 -8.78 -9.05 -3.37
C CYS A 149 -9.54 -8.56 -4.61
N ARG A 150 -10.81 -8.94 -4.78
CA ARG A 150 -11.65 -8.55 -5.92
C ARG A 150 -12.04 -7.07 -5.93
N ASN A 151 -12.02 -6.42 -4.76
CA ASN A 151 -12.50 -5.04 -4.60
C ASN A 151 -11.41 -4.08 -4.11
N PRO A 152 -10.27 -3.93 -4.83
CA PRO A 152 -9.14 -3.13 -4.35
C PRO A 152 -9.43 -1.63 -4.29
N LYS A 153 -10.44 -1.15 -5.05
CA LYS A 153 -10.85 0.27 -5.15
C LYS A 153 -12.07 0.62 -4.28
N GLN A 154 -12.79 -0.38 -3.74
CA GLN A 154 -13.87 -0.13 -2.79
C GLN A 154 -13.32 -0.09 -1.37
N ARG A 155 -14.17 0.20 -0.37
CA ARG A 155 -13.75 0.21 1.03
C ARG A 155 -13.19 -1.16 1.42
N LYS A 156 -11.87 -1.25 1.55
CA LYS A 156 -11.18 -2.44 2.05
C LYS A 156 -11.75 -2.77 3.42
N PHE A 157 -12.14 -4.01 3.66
CA PHE A 157 -12.60 -4.42 4.98
C PHE A 157 -11.40 -4.80 5.85
N PHE A 158 -11.34 -4.29 7.08
CA PHE A 158 -10.30 -4.58 8.07
C PHE A 158 -10.90 -5.15 9.35
N GLY A 159 -10.06 -5.88 10.09
CA GLY A 159 -10.45 -6.62 11.28
C GLY A 159 -11.08 -7.95 10.92
N ILE A 160 -10.64 -9.02 11.59
CA ILE A 160 -11.30 -10.32 11.59
C ILE A 160 -11.77 -10.51 13.02
N PHE A 161 -13.04 -10.21 13.28
CA PHE A 161 -13.65 -10.44 14.58
C PHE A 161 -14.51 -11.69 14.51
N THR A 162 -14.33 -12.60 15.46
CA THR A 162 -15.14 -13.81 15.59
C THR A 162 -16.56 -13.49 16.03
N GLN A 163 -16.73 -12.38 16.77
CA GLN A 163 -17.98 -11.69 17.08
C GLN A 163 -17.66 -10.20 17.33
N ILE A 164 -18.57 -9.31 16.93
CA ILE A 164 -18.65 -7.96 17.51
C ILE A 164 -19.64 -8.09 18.67
N SER A 165 -19.19 -8.60 19.81
CA SER A 165 -20.04 -8.81 20.98
C SER A 165 -19.83 -7.69 21.99
N ASP A 166 -20.92 -7.04 22.38
CA ASP A 166 -21.02 -6.06 23.45
C ASP A 166 -20.52 -6.64 24.78
N TRP A 167 -19.45 -6.04 25.34
CA TRP A 167 -19.18 -5.91 26.78
C TRP A 167 -18.38 -4.63 27.03
#